data_AF-A0A348YLH2-F1
#
_entry.id   AF-A0A348YLH2-F1
#
_cell.length_a   1.000
_cell.length_b   1.000
_cell.length_c   1.000
_cell.angle_alpha   90.00
_cell.angle_beta   90.00
_cell.angle_gamma   90.00
#
_symmetry.space_group_name_H-M   'P 1'
#
loop_
_entity.id
_entity.type
_entity.pdbx_description
1 polymer ?
#
loop_
_entity_poly.entity_id
_entity_poly.type
_entity_poly.pdbx_seq_one_letter_code
_entity_poly.pdbx_strand_id
1 'polypeptide(L)'
;MTTTKLSNIEHSLKIQSGTFYIAVWGCQMNVYDADRLRDLLTSSGYTETSSPDGATVVALVTCAVRAKAEDKVFNQIASWKHNGQITDSTIVALGGCVGTELGQKIVEMCPDVSIVFGPRTAHRLPAMINAYQETQLPVVDVEGNALEKFDDLPESGKRGPSAFVTIMEGCSNKCTYCIVPYTRGAEESRPLQDILDECMEHIANGSREIHLLGQNVNSYRGLDENGSTVNFSTLLYEIAALPGIERLRFTTSNPMEFNDDVIKAIGDLSIISDSIHIPVQSGSDRILELMHRRYTHDSYLELVRKIRAVRPSARISSDFIVGFPGEAKEDFEETMRLVEEVKFDQSFSFIYSKRPGTPASDMPDSVTMEEKQQRLYRLQNRLEELAAAYSQGYLGTTQRVLVEGISRKDETELKSRASCNRIVVFKGDKSLIGQMVDVKITGVMSHTLKGDLQ
;
A
#
# COMPACT_ATOMS: atom_id res chain seq x y z
N MET A 1 -4.15 -33.70 12.15
CA MET A 1 -5.05 -33.30 11.05
C MET A 1 -4.20 -33.17 9.82
N THR A 2 -4.52 -33.92 8.77
CA THR A 2 -3.71 -34.08 7.56
C THR A 2 -3.92 -32.86 6.64
N THR A 3 -2.91 -32.01 6.53
CA THR A 3 -2.88 -30.85 5.62
C THR A 3 -2.22 -31.28 4.31
N THR A 4 -2.83 -30.98 3.18
CA THR A 4 -2.27 -31.33 1.86
C THR A 4 -1.33 -30.22 1.38
N LYS A 5 -0.04 -30.53 1.21
CA LYS A 5 0.91 -29.64 0.49
C LYS A 5 0.69 -29.78 -1.02
N LEU A 6 0.60 -28.66 -1.73
CA LEU A 6 0.21 -28.53 -3.14
C LEU A 6 1.24 -29.02 -4.18
N SER A 7 2.26 -29.78 -3.79
CA SER A 7 3.45 -29.98 -4.63
C SER A 7 3.28 -30.85 -5.89
N ASN A 8 2.06 -31.15 -6.38
CA ASN A 8 1.83 -32.01 -7.55
C ASN A 8 0.44 -31.84 -8.23
N ILE A 9 -0.16 -30.64 -8.28
CA ILE A 9 -1.42 -30.46 -9.03
C ILE A 9 -1.10 -29.89 -10.43
N GLU A 10 -1.35 -30.67 -11.48
CA GLU A 10 -1.32 -30.21 -12.87
C GLU A 10 -2.36 -29.10 -13.10
N HIS A 11 -1.95 -28.00 -13.74
CA HIS A 11 -2.75 -26.81 -14.06
C HIS A 11 -3.86 -27.10 -15.09
N SER A 12 -4.88 -27.88 -14.74
CA SER A 12 -6.16 -27.85 -15.46
C SER A 12 -7.11 -26.91 -14.71
N LEU A 13 -7.17 -25.64 -15.10
CA LEU A 13 -8.21 -24.71 -14.64
C LEU A 13 -9.55 -25.18 -15.20
N LYS A 14 -10.31 -25.97 -14.43
CA LYS A 14 -11.73 -26.21 -14.73
C LYS A 14 -12.45 -24.87 -14.59
N ILE A 15 -13.16 -24.44 -15.62
CA ILE A 15 -14.04 -23.26 -15.53
C ILE A 15 -15.06 -23.53 -14.43
N GLN A 16 -15.05 -22.70 -13.38
CA GLN A 16 -15.94 -22.83 -12.24
C GLN A 16 -17.07 -21.81 -12.36
N SER A 17 -18.26 -22.17 -11.85
CA SER A 17 -19.37 -21.25 -11.70
C SER A 17 -19.60 -20.97 -10.22
N GLY A 18 -19.75 -19.70 -9.87
CA GLY A 18 -19.93 -19.28 -8.49
C GLY A 18 -19.87 -17.78 -8.32
N THR A 19 -20.10 -17.34 -7.09
CA THR A 19 -20.05 -15.94 -6.68
C THR A 19 -18.93 -15.74 -5.68
N PHE A 20 -18.25 -14.60 -5.74
CA PHE A 20 -17.19 -14.30 -4.77
C PHE A 20 -17.30 -12.90 -4.20
N TYR A 21 -16.83 -12.75 -2.97
CA TYR A 21 -16.70 -11.46 -2.29
C TYR A 21 -15.27 -11.29 -1.77
N ILE A 22 -14.63 -10.15 -2.04
CA ILE A 22 -13.30 -9.83 -1.51
C ILE A 22 -13.38 -8.64 -0.56
N ALA A 23 -12.93 -8.86 0.67
CA ALA A 23 -12.74 -7.81 1.65
C ALA A 23 -11.25 -7.56 1.92
N VAL A 24 -10.88 -6.29 2.05
CA VAL A 24 -9.48 -5.86 2.15
C VAL A 24 -9.28 -5.04 3.41
N TRP A 25 -8.29 -5.43 4.23
CA TRP A 25 -7.85 -4.67 5.39
C TRP A 25 -6.34 -4.51 5.37
N GLY A 26 -5.84 -3.33 5.04
CA GLY A 26 -4.40 -3.16 5.04
C GLY A 26 -3.93 -1.92 4.33
N CYS A 27 -2.83 -2.09 3.60
CA CYS A 27 -2.20 -1.04 2.80
C CYS A 27 -2.55 -1.18 1.32
N GLN A 28 -1.99 -0.29 0.52
CA GLN A 28 -2.14 -0.23 -0.93
C GLN A 28 -1.70 -1.53 -1.61
N MET A 29 -0.69 -2.22 -1.07
CA MET A 29 -0.29 -3.55 -1.56
C MET A 29 -1.42 -4.58 -1.39
N ASN A 30 -2.17 -4.53 -0.29
CA ASN A 30 -3.30 -5.44 -0.10
C ASN A 30 -4.46 -5.11 -1.04
N VAL A 31 -4.64 -3.83 -1.39
CA VAL A 31 -5.61 -3.41 -2.41
C VAL A 31 -5.21 -3.96 -3.77
N TYR A 32 -3.92 -3.83 -4.13
CA TYR A 32 -3.36 -4.43 -5.34
C TYR A 32 -3.55 -5.95 -5.38
N ASP A 33 -3.12 -6.66 -4.32
CA ASP A 33 -3.24 -8.11 -4.23
C ASP A 33 -4.72 -8.54 -4.38
N ALA A 34 -5.65 -7.80 -3.75
CA ALA A 34 -7.09 -8.06 -3.88
C ALA A 34 -7.63 -7.80 -5.28
N ASP A 35 -7.20 -6.72 -5.94
CA ASP A 35 -7.56 -6.42 -7.32
C ASP A 35 -7.10 -7.54 -8.26
N ARG A 36 -5.89 -8.06 -8.07
CA ARG A 36 -5.38 -9.20 -8.85
C ARG A 36 -6.17 -10.48 -8.58
N LEU A 37 -6.59 -10.72 -7.33
CA LEU A 37 -7.51 -11.83 -7.02
C LEU A 37 -8.87 -11.68 -7.70
N ARG A 38 -9.40 -10.46 -7.86
CA ARG A 38 -10.64 -10.23 -8.62
C ARG A 38 -10.48 -10.66 -10.08
N ASP A 39 -9.37 -10.25 -10.71
CA ASP A 39 -9.12 -10.61 -12.11
C ASP A 39 -8.98 -12.14 -12.27
N LEU A 40 -8.23 -12.79 -11.36
CA LEU A 40 -8.04 -14.25 -11.34
C LEU A 40 -9.36 -15.03 -11.16
N LEU A 41 -10.19 -14.64 -10.19
CA LEU A 41 -11.46 -15.33 -9.93
C LEU A 41 -12.44 -15.10 -11.09
N THR A 42 -12.47 -13.89 -11.64
CA THR A 42 -13.31 -13.55 -12.80
C THR A 42 -12.88 -14.33 -14.05
N SER A 43 -11.58 -14.41 -14.34
CA SER A 43 -11.06 -15.20 -15.47
C SER A 43 -11.28 -16.71 -15.28
N SER A 44 -11.41 -17.16 -14.03
CA SER A 44 -11.75 -18.55 -13.67
C SER A 44 -13.26 -18.86 -13.73
N GLY A 45 -14.11 -17.87 -14.05
CA GLY A 45 -15.56 -18.04 -14.25
C GLY A 45 -16.44 -17.63 -13.06
N TYR A 46 -15.86 -17.09 -11.99
CA TYR A 46 -16.64 -16.56 -10.86
C TYR A 46 -17.18 -15.15 -11.12
N THR A 47 -18.25 -14.77 -10.43
CA THR A 47 -18.85 -13.43 -10.49
C THR A 47 -18.73 -12.70 -9.14
N GLU A 48 -18.23 -11.47 -9.15
CA GLU A 48 -18.10 -10.69 -7.91
C GLU A 48 -19.48 -10.23 -7.38
N THR A 49 -19.68 -10.32 -6.07
CA THR A 49 -20.86 -9.80 -5.35
C THR A 49 -20.48 -8.57 -4.52
N SER A 50 -21.45 -7.71 -4.22
CA SER A 50 -21.24 -6.51 -3.40
C SER A 50 -21.19 -6.78 -1.89
N SER A 51 -21.50 -8.01 -1.48
CA SER A 51 -21.55 -8.42 -0.08
C SER A 51 -21.19 -9.91 0.06
N PRO A 52 -20.78 -10.36 1.27
CA PRO A 52 -20.50 -11.77 1.52
C PRO A 52 -21.76 -12.64 1.47
N ASP A 53 -22.96 -12.05 1.63
CA ASP A 53 -24.23 -12.77 1.58
C ASP A 53 -24.45 -13.40 0.20
N GLY A 54 -24.63 -14.72 0.19
CA GLY A 54 -24.80 -15.52 -1.03
C GLY A 54 -23.51 -15.75 -1.84
N ALA A 55 -22.34 -15.39 -1.32
CA ALA A 55 -21.06 -15.69 -1.96
C ALA A 55 -20.66 -17.16 -1.75
N THR A 56 -20.25 -17.86 -2.82
CA THR A 56 -19.68 -19.21 -2.70
C THR A 56 -18.24 -19.17 -2.16
N VAL A 57 -17.51 -18.10 -2.46
CA VAL A 57 -16.15 -17.84 -1.97
C VAL A 57 -16.08 -16.47 -1.31
N VAL A 58 -15.54 -16.40 -0.10
CA VAL A 58 -15.22 -15.14 0.57
C VAL A 58 -13.72 -15.05 0.81
N ALA A 59 -13.06 -14.10 0.17
CA ALA A 59 -11.63 -13.86 0.34
C ALA A 59 -11.36 -12.62 1.20
N LEU A 60 -10.50 -12.75 2.19
CA LEU A 60 -10.05 -11.67 3.06
C LEU A 60 -8.55 -11.46 2.83
N VAL A 61 -8.15 -10.28 2.35
CA VAL A 61 -6.74 -9.91 2.15
C VAL A 61 -6.33 -8.93 3.25
N THR A 62 -5.41 -9.33 4.12
CA THR A 62 -5.07 -8.58 5.33
C THR A 62 -3.56 -8.30 5.51
N CYS A 63 -3.26 -7.25 6.27
CA CYS A 63 -1.91 -6.80 6.60
C CYS A 63 -1.43 -7.34 7.97
N ALA A 64 -0.15 -7.68 8.08
CA ALA A 64 0.51 -8.13 9.33
C ALA A 64 1.16 -6.98 10.12
N VAL A 65 1.26 -5.78 9.52
CA VAL A 65 2.09 -4.70 10.05
C VAL A 65 1.39 -3.92 11.16
N ARG A 66 0.06 -3.81 11.15
CA ARG A 66 -0.73 -3.07 12.16
C ARG A 66 -1.20 -3.97 13.30
N ALA A 67 -1.14 -3.48 14.53
CA ALA A 67 -1.49 -4.30 15.70
C ALA A 67 -2.97 -4.71 15.62
N LYS A 68 -3.29 -5.96 16.00
CA LYS A 68 -4.65 -6.52 16.02
C LYS A 68 -5.32 -6.58 14.65
N ALA A 69 -4.55 -6.70 13.57
CA ALA A 69 -5.13 -6.85 12.23
C ALA A 69 -5.78 -8.23 12.08
N GLU A 70 -5.17 -9.26 12.65
CA GLU A 70 -5.64 -10.62 12.79
C GLU A 70 -6.97 -10.69 13.58
N ASP A 71 -7.05 -10.06 14.75
CA ASP A 71 -8.27 -10.04 15.58
C ASP A 71 -9.47 -9.45 14.83
N LYS A 72 -9.23 -8.37 14.06
CA LYS A 72 -10.31 -7.74 13.27
C LYS A 72 -10.87 -8.69 12.23
N VAL A 73 -10.02 -9.46 11.58
CA VAL A 73 -10.43 -10.41 10.54
C VAL A 73 -11.19 -11.58 11.16
N PHE A 74 -10.70 -12.17 12.25
CA PHE A 74 -11.39 -13.27 12.91
C PHE A 74 -12.75 -12.84 13.47
N ASN A 75 -12.82 -11.66 14.10
CA ASN A 75 -14.09 -11.10 14.55
C ASN A 75 -15.06 -10.83 13.40
N GLN A 76 -14.56 -10.40 12.23
CA GLN A 76 -15.40 -10.16 11.06
C GLN A 76 -15.98 -11.45 10.49
N ILE A 77 -15.18 -12.52 10.38
CA ILE A 77 -15.63 -13.85 9.95
C ILE A 77 -16.70 -14.37 10.92
N ALA A 78 -16.44 -14.31 12.22
CA ALA A 78 -17.40 -14.71 13.25
C ALA A 78 -18.71 -13.91 13.17
N SER A 79 -18.61 -12.59 12.94
CA SER A 79 -19.79 -11.73 12.75
C SER A 79 -20.60 -12.12 11.52
N TRP A 80 -19.96 -12.40 10.38
CA TRP A 80 -20.66 -12.81 9.17
C TRP A 80 -21.36 -14.16 9.36
N LYS A 81 -20.71 -15.11 10.04
CA LYS A 81 -21.30 -16.41 10.35
C LYS A 81 -22.51 -16.27 11.27
N HIS A 82 -22.38 -15.45 12.33
CA HIS A 82 -23.49 -15.19 13.25
C HIS A 82 -24.70 -14.54 12.56
N ASN A 83 -24.45 -13.64 11.60
CA ASN A 83 -25.49 -12.95 10.84
C ASN A 83 -26.04 -13.78 9.67
N GLY A 84 -25.57 -15.02 9.46
CA GLY A 84 -25.98 -15.89 8.36
C GLY A 84 -25.51 -15.44 6.97
N GLN A 85 -24.57 -14.50 6.90
CA GLN A 85 -24.02 -13.99 5.63
C GLN A 85 -23.02 -14.96 5.01
N ILE A 86 -22.34 -15.75 5.84
CA ILE A 86 -21.56 -16.91 5.41
C ILE A 86 -22.08 -18.15 6.13
N THR A 87 -22.01 -19.29 5.47
CA THR A 87 -22.49 -20.58 5.99
C THR A 87 -21.35 -21.59 6.01
N ASP A 88 -21.60 -22.79 6.55
CA ASP A 88 -20.61 -23.88 6.53
C ASP A 88 -20.26 -24.37 5.10
N SER A 89 -21.05 -23.98 4.09
CA SER A 89 -20.75 -24.26 2.67
C SER A 89 -19.93 -23.15 1.99
N THR A 90 -19.76 -21.99 2.64
CA THR A 90 -18.97 -20.88 2.08
C THR A 90 -17.49 -21.20 2.23
N ILE A 91 -16.73 -21.10 1.14
CA ILE A 91 -15.28 -21.26 1.17
C ILE A 91 -14.67 -19.94 1.64
N VAL A 92 -14.08 -19.93 2.83
CA VAL A 92 -13.42 -18.73 3.38
C VAL A 92 -11.92 -18.83 3.14
N ALA A 93 -11.39 -17.90 2.35
CA ALA A 93 -9.97 -17.77 2.07
C ALA A 93 -9.39 -16.55 2.80
N LEU A 94 -8.38 -16.75 3.62
CA LEU A 94 -7.69 -15.69 4.34
C LEU A 94 -6.23 -15.60 3.87
N GLY A 95 -5.84 -14.45 3.34
CA GLY A 95 -4.47 -14.25 2.90
C GLY A 95 -3.93 -12.84 3.08
N GLY A 96 -2.86 -12.56 2.34
CA GLY A 96 -2.00 -11.39 2.57
C GLY A 96 -0.94 -11.68 3.63
N CYS A 97 -0.36 -10.64 4.22
CA CYS A 97 0.82 -10.80 5.07
C CYS A 97 0.55 -11.61 6.35
N VAL A 98 -0.68 -11.56 6.89
CA VAL A 98 -1.08 -12.40 8.04
C VAL A 98 -1.11 -13.88 7.66
N GLY A 99 -1.49 -14.19 6.42
CA GLY A 99 -1.44 -15.56 5.88
C GLY A 99 -0.04 -16.13 5.99
N THR A 100 0.99 -15.41 5.53
CA THR A 100 2.39 -15.83 5.67
C THR A 100 2.89 -15.82 7.12
N GLU A 101 2.49 -14.86 7.94
CA GLU A 101 2.92 -14.77 9.34
C GLU A 101 2.41 -15.94 10.20
N LEU A 102 1.12 -16.27 10.08
CA LEU A 102 0.46 -17.25 10.94
C LEU A 102 0.33 -18.64 10.28
N GLY A 103 0.21 -18.69 8.95
CA GLY A 103 0.12 -19.93 8.17
C GLY A 103 -0.90 -20.90 8.74
N GLN A 104 -0.44 -22.11 9.09
CA GLN A 104 -1.27 -23.18 9.63
C GLN A 104 -2.04 -22.79 10.91
N LYS A 105 -1.48 -21.89 11.73
CA LYS A 105 -2.13 -21.46 12.99
C LYS A 105 -3.47 -20.79 12.75
N ILE A 106 -3.70 -20.18 11.59
CA ILE A 106 -4.99 -19.57 11.24
C ILE A 106 -6.11 -20.60 11.31
N VAL A 107 -5.90 -21.78 10.71
CA VAL A 107 -6.90 -22.85 10.65
C VAL A 107 -7.15 -23.43 12.06
N GLU A 108 -6.12 -23.47 12.90
CA GLU A 108 -6.23 -23.90 14.30
C GLU A 108 -7.03 -22.90 15.15
N MET A 109 -6.84 -21.59 14.92
CA MET A 109 -7.49 -20.51 15.66
C MET A 109 -8.91 -20.19 15.17
N CYS A 110 -9.16 -20.35 13.87
CA CYS A 110 -10.42 -20.04 13.21
C CYS A 110 -10.79 -21.18 12.24
N PRO A 111 -11.51 -22.22 12.72
CA PRO A 111 -11.89 -23.38 11.90
C PRO A 111 -12.80 -23.06 10.71
N ASP A 112 -13.41 -21.86 10.69
CA ASP A 112 -14.21 -21.38 9.57
C ASP A 112 -13.35 -21.03 8.34
N VAL A 113 -12.02 -20.92 8.50
CA VAL A 113 -11.09 -20.64 7.39
C VAL A 113 -10.73 -21.94 6.66
N SER A 114 -11.16 -22.03 5.41
CA SER A 114 -10.90 -23.14 4.50
C SER A 114 -9.52 -23.07 3.84
N ILE A 115 -9.09 -21.85 3.51
CA ILE A 115 -7.91 -21.62 2.66
C ILE A 115 -7.04 -20.52 3.26
N VAL A 116 -5.73 -20.73 3.32
CA VAL A 116 -4.75 -19.73 3.75
C VAL A 116 -3.68 -19.52 2.70
N PHE A 117 -3.49 -18.27 2.25
CA PHE A 117 -2.51 -17.93 1.22
C PHE A 117 -1.64 -16.72 1.58
N GLY A 118 -0.42 -16.67 1.04
CA GLY A 118 0.51 -15.56 1.23
C GLY A 118 0.47 -14.54 0.09
N PRO A 119 1.14 -13.38 0.21
CA PRO A 119 1.22 -12.39 -0.87
C PRO A 119 1.92 -12.91 -2.14
N ARG A 120 2.80 -13.91 -1.99
CA ARG A 120 3.55 -14.55 -3.09
C ARG A 120 2.80 -15.71 -3.74
N THR A 121 1.75 -16.23 -3.11
CA THR A 121 0.99 -17.41 -3.58
C THR A 121 -0.45 -17.07 -3.97
N ALA A 122 -0.83 -15.78 -3.95
CA ALA A 122 -2.18 -15.33 -4.25
C ALA A 122 -2.70 -15.79 -5.64
N HIS A 123 -1.82 -15.88 -6.63
CA HIS A 123 -2.12 -16.40 -7.98
C HIS A 123 -2.65 -17.85 -7.98
N ARG A 124 -2.32 -18.63 -6.95
CA ARG A 124 -2.73 -20.04 -6.82
C ARG A 124 -4.12 -20.21 -6.18
N LEU A 125 -4.79 -19.13 -5.75
CA LEU A 125 -6.09 -19.21 -5.07
C LEU A 125 -7.14 -20.04 -5.84
N PRO A 126 -7.30 -19.92 -7.17
CA PRO A 126 -8.22 -20.78 -7.92
C PRO A 126 -7.92 -22.28 -7.78
N ALA A 127 -6.63 -22.66 -7.82
CA ALA A 127 -6.21 -24.05 -7.61
C ALA A 127 -6.46 -24.52 -6.16
N MET A 128 -6.25 -23.64 -5.18
CA MET A 128 -6.54 -23.93 -3.77
C MET A 128 -8.04 -24.14 -3.53
N ILE A 129 -8.91 -23.38 -4.21
CA ILE A 129 -10.36 -23.55 -4.14
C ILE A 129 -10.76 -24.92 -4.69
N ASN A 130 -10.22 -25.32 -5.85
CA ASN A 130 -10.44 -26.66 -6.41
C ASN A 130 -10.00 -27.76 -5.45
N ALA A 131 -8.80 -27.66 -4.89
CA ALA A 131 -8.27 -28.65 -3.95
C ALA A 131 -9.13 -28.77 -2.69
N TYR A 132 -9.61 -27.64 -2.14
CA TYR A 132 -10.53 -27.64 -1.01
C TYR A 132 -11.87 -28.30 -1.38
N GLN A 133 -12.43 -28.00 -2.55
CA GLN A 133 -13.70 -28.61 -2.98
C GLN A 133 -13.61 -30.12 -3.15
N GLU A 134 -12.50 -30.63 -3.68
CA GLU A 134 -12.28 -32.07 -3.88
C GLU A 134 -12.02 -32.82 -2.57
N THR A 135 -11.29 -32.21 -1.64
CA THR A 135 -10.84 -32.90 -0.42
C THR A 135 -11.65 -32.59 0.83
N GLN A 136 -12.31 -31.43 0.87
CA GLN A 136 -12.92 -30.83 2.06
C GLN A 136 -11.93 -30.67 3.23
N LEU A 137 -10.63 -30.60 2.93
CA LEU A 137 -9.57 -30.40 3.92
C LEU A 137 -8.98 -28.99 3.77
N PRO A 138 -8.64 -28.30 4.88
CA PRO A 138 -8.03 -26.98 4.79
C PRO A 138 -6.74 -26.96 3.95
N VAL A 139 -6.60 -25.94 3.10
CA VAL A 139 -5.45 -25.77 2.20
C VAL A 139 -4.63 -24.57 2.64
N VAL A 140 -3.34 -24.78 2.91
CA VAL A 140 -2.41 -23.73 3.34
C VAL A 140 -1.24 -23.68 2.37
N ASP A 141 -1.09 -22.57 1.66
CA ASP A 141 0.04 -22.32 0.75
C ASP A 141 0.51 -20.88 0.88
N VAL A 142 1.61 -20.69 1.61
CA VAL A 142 2.13 -19.36 1.96
C VAL A 142 3.59 -19.17 1.55
N GLU A 143 4.17 -20.18 0.90
CA GLU A 143 5.56 -20.23 0.45
C GLU A 143 5.59 -20.19 -1.09
N GLY A 144 6.19 -19.14 -1.65
CA GLY A 144 6.27 -18.95 -3.09
C GLY A 144 7.44 -18.06 -3.50
N ASN A 145 7.81 -18.15 -4.78
CA ASN A 145 8.77 -17.22 -5.36
C ASN A 145 8.14 -15.82 -5.50
N ALA A 146 8.93 -14.77 -5.35
CA ALA A 146 8.46 -13.39 -5.45
C ALA A 146 7.87 -13.08 -6.82
N LEU A 147 8.52 -13.58 -7.89
CA LEU A 147 8.21 -13.20 -9.26
C LEU A 147 7.20 -14.13 -9.94
N GLU A 148 7.19 -15.41 -9.57
CA GLU A 148 6.29 -16.45 -10.12
C GLU A 148 4.83 -15.98 -10.14
N LYS A 149 4.39 -15.24 -9.12
CA LYS A 149 3.02 -14.76 -9.08
C LYS A 149 2.67 -13.86 -10.26
N PHE A 150 3.61 -13.12 -10.84
CA PHE A 150 3.33 -12.16 -11.91
C PHE A 150 3.24 -12.84 -13.28
N ASP A 151 3.89 -14.00 -13.44
CA ASP A 151 3.85 -14.78 -14.68
C ASP A 151 2.48 -15.43 -14.92
N ASP A 152 1.73 -15.68 -13.84
CA ASP A 152 0.43 -16.38 -13.85
C ASP A 152 -0.78 -15.45 -13.66
N LEU A 153 -0.59 -14.12 -13.68
CA LEU A 153 -1.68 -13.17 -13.56
C LEU A 153 -2.37 -12.97 -14.92
N PRO A 154 -3.73 -12.92 -14.95
CA PRO A 154 -4.44 -12.52 -16.16
C PRO A 154 -4.26 -11.01 -16.42
N GLU A 155 -4.64 -10.60 -17.64
CA GLU A 155 -4.72 -9.19 -18.01
C GLU A 155 -5.49 -8.37 -16.97
N SER A 156 -5.01 -7.15 -16.72
CA SER A 156 -5.62 -6.25 -15.76
C SER A 156 -7.04 -5.87 -16.15
N GLY A 157 -8.00 -6.14 -15.26
CA GLY A 157 -9.37 -5.66 -15.45
C GLY A 157 -9.47 -4.14 -15.35
N LYS A 158 -10.60 -3.58 -15.80
CA LYS A 158 -10.86 -2.16 -15.69
C LYS A 158 -10.77 -1.68 -14.23
N ARG A 159 -9.96 -0.65 -14.00
CA ARG A 159 -9.84 0.04 -12.71
C ARG A 159 -10.43 1.44 -12.78
N GLY A 160 -10.50 2.08 -11.62
CA GLY A 160 -10.83 3.49 -11.54
C GLY A 160 -9.76 4.36 -12.26
N PRO A 161 -9.91 5.69 -12.20
CA PRO A 161 -9.00 6.62 -12.90
C PRO A 161 -7.52 6.54 -12.48
N SER A 162 -7.24 5.90 -11.34
CA SER A 162 -5.92 5.69 -10.75
C SER A 162 -5.73 4.21 -10.46
N ALA A 163 -4.61 3.64 -10.90
CA ALA A 163 -4.29 2.22 -10.76
C ALA A 163 -2.99 2.02 -9.97
N PHE A 164 -2.97 0.97 -9.15
CA PHE A 164 -1.77 0.54 -8.44
C PHE A 164 -0.98 -0.47 -9.29
N VAL A 165 0.34 -0.27 -9.39
CA VAL A 165 1.24 -1.21 -10.06
C VAL A 165 2.39 -1.55 -9.12
N THR A 166 2.52 -2.81 -8.74
CA THR A 166 3.61 -3.26 -7.87
C THR A 166 4.87 -3.48 -8.70
N ILE A 167 5.96 -2.75 -8.45
CA ILE A 167 7.19 -2.84 -9.27
C ILE A 167 8.22 -3.86 -8.73
N MET A 168 7.99 -4.33 -7.50
CA MET A 168 8.90 -5.21 -6.77
C MET A 168 8.16 -5.86 -5.59
N GLU A 169 8.73 -6.95 -5.08
CA GLU A 169 8.20 -7.66 -3.91
C GLU A 169 9.31 -7.89 -2.88
N GLY A 170 8.95 -7.82 -1.60
CA GLY A 170 9.88 -8.03 -0.50
C GLY A 170 10.79 -6.82 -0.22
N CYS A 171 11.61 -6.95 0.82
CA CYS A 171 12.55 -5.90 1.21
C CYS A 171 13.78 -6.48 1.89
N SER A 172 14.97 -6.03 1.46
CA SER A 172 16.26 -6.49 1.99
C SER A 172 16.82 -5.56 3.06
N ASN A 173 16.12 -4.47 3.40
CA ASN A 173 16.47 -3.61 4.52
C ASN A 173 16.26 -4.35 5.84
N LYS A 174 17.28 -4.31 6.71
CA LYS A 174 17.25 -4.99 8.02
C LYS A 174 16.80 -4.05 9.13
N CYS A 175 15.66 -3.38 8.96
CA CYS A 175 15.13 -2.49 10.01
C CYS A 175 14.70 -3.33 11.21
N THR A 176 15.15 -2.99 12.42
CA THR A 176 15.01 -3.86 13.61
C THR A 176 13.57 -4.11 14.03
N TYR A 177 12.61 -3.27 13.61
CA TYR A 177 11.19 -3.39 13.94
C TYR A 177 10.32 -3.98 12.82
N CYS A 178 10.88 -4.20 11.62
CA CYS A 178 10.07 -4.46 10.44
C CYS A 178 9.85 -5.97 10.22
N ILE A 179 8.59 -6.40 10.14
CA ILE A 179 8.21 -7.80 9.87
C ILE A 179 8.17 -8.14 8.37
N VAL A 180 8.28 -7.13 7.50
CA VAL A 180 8.14 -7.28 6.04
C VAL A 180 9.10 -8.31 5.44
N PRO A 181 10.41 -8.35 5.78
CA PRO A 181 11.32 -9.36 5.22
C PRO A 181 10.89 -10.81 5.50
N TYR A 182 10.12 -11.04 6.57
CA TYR A 182 9.63 -12.37 6.94
C TYR A 182 8.30 -12.72 6.27
N THR A 183 7.46 -11.73 5.99
CA THR A 183 6.12 -11.94 5.42
C THR A 183 6.05 -11.77 3.90
N ARG A 184 7.01 -11.03 3.32
CA ARG A 184 7.12 -10.77 1.88
C ARG A 184 8.47 -11.17 1.29
N GLY A 185 9.38 -11.73 2.09
CA GLY A 185 10.67 -12.28 1.66
C GLY A 185 11.71 -11.22 1.25
N ALA A 186 12.80 -11.71 0.63
CA ALA A 186 13.87 -10.89 0.11
C ALA A 186 13.38 -10.01 -1.05
N GLU A 187 14.08 -8.89 -1.23
CA GLU A 187 13.77 -7.92 -2.29
C GLU A 187 14.05 -8.48 -3.68
N GLU A 188 13.02 -8.48 -4.53
CA GLU A 188 13.11 -8.88 -5.93
C GLU A 188 12.34 -7.87 -6.79
N SER A 189 13.02 -7.29 -7.78
CA SER A 189 12.43 -6.33 -8.71
C SER A 189 11.82 -7.07 -9.90
N ARG A 190 10.66 -6.62 -10.37
CA ARG A 190 10.09 -7.14 -11.61
C ARG A 190 10.92 -6.70 -12.81
N PRO A 191 10.88 -7.45 -13.93
CA PRO A 191 11.37 -6.97 -15.22
C PRO A 191 10.71 -5.63 -15.61
N LEU A 192 11.48 -4.79 -16.31
CA LEU A 192 11.01 -3.49 -16.78
C LEU A 192 9.79 -3.65 -17.68
N GLN A 193 9.86 -4.56 -18.64
CA GLN A 193 8.83 -4.73 -19.66
C GLN A 193 7.48 -5.11 -19.04
N ASP A 194 7.46 -6.05 -18.10
CA ASP A 194 6.24 -6.47 -17.38
C ASP A 194 5.56 -5.30 -16.66
N ILE A 195 6.34 -4.35 -16.11
CA ILE A 195 5.79 -3.16 -15.45
C ILE A 195 5.19 -2.22 -16.49
N LEU A 196 5.88 -2.00 -17.62
CA LEU A 196 5.39 -1.13 -18.69
C LEU A 196 4.11 -1.70 -19.31
N ASP A 197 4.06 -3.01 -19.53
CA ASP A 197 2.89 -3.70 -20.08
C ASP A 197 1.67 -3.55 -19.13
N GLU A 198 1.83 -3.81 -17.83
CA GLU A 198 0.74 -3.60 -16.87
C GLU A 198 0.30 -2.13 -16.78
N CYS A 199 1.24 -1.18 -16.88
CA CYS A 199 0.90 0.24 -16.96
C CYS A 199 0.07 0.55 -18.21
N MET A 200 0.46 0.02 -19.37
CA MET A 200 -0.25 0.22 -20.63
C MET A 200 -1.66 -0.40 -20.60
N GLU A 201 -1.83 -1.59 -20.01
CA GLU A 201 -3.14 -2.21 -19.79
C GLU A 201 -4.05 -1.30 -18.96
N HIS A 202 -3.54 -0.75 -17.85
CA HIS A 202 -4.32 0.17 -17.02
C HIS A 202 -4.71 1.45 -17.76
N ILE A 203 -3.79 2.02 -18.56
CA ILE A 203 -4.05 3.22 -19.36
C ILE A 203 -5.08 2.94 -20.45
N ALA A 204 -4.98 1.80 -21.15
CA ALA A 204 -5.95 1.33 -22.14
C ALA A 204 -7.35 1.15 -21.51
N ASN A 205 -7.40 0.70 -20.26
CA ASN A 205 -8.62 0.58 -19.47
C ASN A 205 -9.18 1.91 -18.92
N GLY A 206 -8.53 3.03 -19.22
CA GLY A 206 -8.99 4.38 -18.88
C GLY A 206 -8.33 5.00 -17.65
N SER A 207 -7.31 4.37 -17.08
CA SER A 207 -6.51 5.01 -16.03
C SER A 207 -5.72 6.18 -16.62
N ARG A 208 -5.56 7.23 -15.83
CA ARG A 208 -4.71 8.40 -16.14
C ARG A 208 -3.60 8.60 -15.12
N GLU A 209 -3.73 7.93 -13.97
CA GLU A 209 -2.70 7.89 -12.94
C GLU A 209 -2.22 6.47 -12.70
N ILE A 210 -0.90 6.31 -12.64
CA ILE A 210 -0.26 5.10 -12.13
C ILE A 210 0.36 5.42 -10.77
N HIS A 211 0.13 4.56 -9.79
CA HIS A 211 0.73 4.62 -8.47
C HIS A 211 1.61 3.38 -8.26
N LEU A 212 2.92 3.58 -8.36
CA LEU A 212 3.92 2.54 -8.15
C LEU A 212 4.00 2.14 -6.68
N LEU A 213 3.90 0.83 -6.45
CA LEU A 213 3.96 0.23 -5.13
C LEU A 213 5.15 -0.72 -5.02
N GLY A 214 5.61 -0.87 -3.79
CA GLY A 214 6.69 -1.76 -3.40
C GLY A 214 6.96 -1.58 -1.91
N GLN A 215 7.82 -2.40 -1.34
CA GLN A 215 8.26 -2.22 0.06
C GLN A 215 9.43 -1.24 0.17
N ASN A 216 10.14 -0.98 -0.94
CA ASN A 216 11.22 -0.01 -1.04
C ASN A 216 11.38 0.47 -2.50
N VAL A 217 10.40 1.22 -3.02
CA VAL A 217 10.26 1.46 -4.47
C VAL A 217 11.52 2.04 -5.13
N ASN A 218 12.26 2.90 -4.44
CA ASN A 218 13.46 3.54 -4.98
C ASN A 218 14.73 2.69 -4.94
N SER A 219 14.69 1.47 -4.36
CA SER A 219 15.75 0.47 -4.58
C SER A 219 15.51 -0.40 -5.81
N TYR A 220 14.47 -0.17 -6.61
CA TYR A 220 14.17 -0.94 -7.82
C TYR A 220 15.41 -1.11 -8.72
N ARG A 221 15.69 -2.36 -9.09
CA ARG A 221 16.76 -2.81 -9.99
C ARG A 221 16.24 -3.96 -10.86
N GLY A 222 15.39 -3.65 -11.85
CA GLY A 222 14.82 -4.64 -12.77
C GLY A 222 15.69 -4.88 -13.99
N LEU A 223 15.42 -5.97 -14.72
CA LEU A 223 16.08 -6.26 -16.00
C LEU A 223 15.29 -5.66 -17.16
N ASP A 224 15.98 -5.11 -18.16
CA ASP A 224 15.40 -4.79 -19.46
C ASP A 224 15.38 -6.01 -20.40
N GLU A 225 14.85 -5.83 -21.62
CA GLU A 225 14.78 -6.89 -22.64
C GLU A 225 16.16 -7.44 -23.05
N ASN A 226 17.22 -6.66 -22.85
CA ASN A 226 18.60 -7.06 -23.15
C ASN A 226 19.28 -7.75 -21.95
N GLY A 227 18.57 -7.92 -20.84
CA GLY A 227 19.12 -8.46 -19.59
C GLY A 227 20.01 -7.48 -18.83
N SER A 228 19.98 -6.19 -19.17
CA SER A 228 20.71 -5.14 -18.44
C SER A 228 19.87 -4.62 -17.28
N THR A 229 20.53 -4.31 -16.16
CA THR A 229 19.84 -3.77 -14.98
C THR A 229 19.50 -2.29 -15.16
N VAL A 230 18.22 -1.95 -15.03
CA VAL A 230 17.70 -0.58 -15.00
C VAL A 230 17.35 -0.17 -13.57
N ASN A 231 17.55 1.10 -13.23
CA ASN A 231 17.27 1.63 -11.90
C ASN A 231 15.90 2.32 -11.83
N PHE A 232 15.52 2.76 -10.63
CA PHE A 232 14.23 3.42 -10.39
C PHE A 232 14.05 4.70 -11.22
N SER A 233 15.08 5.55 -11.37
CA SER A 233 14.98 6.76 -12.19
C SER A 233 14.68 6.43 -13.65
N THR A 234 15.35 5.43 -14.25
CA THR A 234 15.05 4.98 -15.61
C THR A 234 13.61 4.52 -15.72
N LEU A 235 13.13 3.69 -14.77
CA LEU A 235 11.73 3.26 -14.73
C LEU A 235 10.74 4.44 -14.72
N LEU A 236 11.03 5.49 -13.94
CA LEU A 236 10.18 6.69 -13.90
C LEU A 236 10.12 7.39 -15.27
N TYR A 237 11.25 7.51 -15.98
CA TYR A 237 11.28 8.11 -17.32
C TYR A 237 10.55 7.25 -18.36
N GLU A 238 10.74 5.93 -18.34
CA GLU A 238 10.07 5.00 -19.26
C GLU A 238 8.55 5.04 -19.07
N ILE A 239 8.06 4.97 -17.82
CA ILE A 239 6.63 5.08 -17.51
C ILE A 239 6.08 6.44 -17.93
N ALA A 240 6.83 7.52 -17.70
CA ALA A 240 6.41 8.87 -18.09
C ALA A 240 6.31 9.08 -19.61
N ALA A 241 7.01 8.25 -20.39
CA ALA A 241 6.94 8.27 -21.86
C ALA A 241 5.71 7.52 -22.41
N LEU A 242 5.00 6.74 -21.59
CA LEU A 242 3.82 6.00 -22.02
C LEU A 242 2.70 6.96 -22.45
N PRO A 243 2.08 6.76 -23.64
CA PRO A 243 1.02 7.64 -24.12
C PRO A 243 -0.23 7.51 -23.24
N GLY A 244 -0.75 8.63 -22.76
CA GLY A 244 -2.01 8.69 -22.00
C GLY A 244 -1.86 8.71 -20.47
N ILE A 245 -0.64 8.55 -19.94
CA ILE A 245 -0.38 8.84 -18.52
C ILE A 245 -0.40 10.35 -18.29
N GLU A 246 -1.10 10.79 -17.25
CA GLU A 246 -1.13 12.20 -16.85
C GLU A 246 -0.55 12.43 -15.46
N ARG A 247 -0.43 11.38 -14.63
CA ARG A 247 0.15 11.50 -13.29
C ARG A 247 0.84 10.20 -12.85
N LEU A 248 1.98 10.37 -12.18
CA LEU A 248 2.75 9.28 -11.60
C LEU A 248 2.90 9.50 -10.09
N ARG A 249 2.59 8.48 -9.31
CA ARG A 249 2.86 8.42 -7.87
C ARG A 249 3.74 7.23 -7.56
N PHE A 250 4.46 7.35 -6.46
CA PHE A 250 5.12 6.22 -5.83
C PHE A 250 5.06 6.40 -4.32
N THR A 251 5.07 5.31 -3.57
CA THR A 251 5.06 5.35 -2.11
C THR A 251 5.90 4.22 -1.56
N THR A 252 6.33 4.36 -0.30
CA THR A 252 7.25 3.44 0.39
C THR A 252 8.69 3.55 -0.14
N SER A 253 9.22 4.76 -0.10
CA SER A 253 10.61 5.05 -0.43
C SER A 253 11.52 4.85 0.80
N ASN A 254 12.81 4.62 0.62
CA ASN A 254 13.80 4.70 1.69
C ASN A 254 14.68 5.95 1.50
N PRO A 255 14.91 6.77 2.56
CA PRO A 255 15.75 7.96 2.46
C PRO A 255 17.12 7.73 1.81
N MET A 256 17.75 6.57 2.02
CA MET A 256 19.07 6.27 1.44
C MET A 256 19.07 6.06 -0.06
N GLU A 257 17.94 5.61 -0.61
CA GLU A 257 17.83 5.22 -2.02
C GLU A 257 17.37 6.40 -2.89
N PHE A 258 17.22 7.59 -2.30
CA PHE A 258 17.08 8.85 -3.05
C PHE A 258 18.46 9.36 -3.48
N ASN A 259 19.03 8.73 -4.49
CA ASN A 259 20.20 9.24 -5.17
C ASN A 259 19.86 10.48 -6.03
N ASP A 260 20.89 11.16 -6.53
CA ASP A 260 20.72 12.38 -7.33
C ASP A 260 19.93 12.14 -8.63
N ASP A 261 19.96 10.93 -9.21
CA ASP A 261 19.20 10.59 -10.43
C ASP A 261 17.69 10.53 -10.16
N VAL A 262 17.27 9.97 -9.02
CA VAL A 262 15.86 9.96 -8.60
C VAL A 262 15.39 11.38 -8.29
N ILE A 263 16.22 12.19 -7.62
CA ILE A 263 15.92 13.61 -7.36
C ILE A 263 15.78 14.37 -8.68
N LYS A 264 16.68 14.14 -9.63
CA LYS A 264 16.59 14.73 -10.97
C LYS A 264 15.30 14.34 -11.69
N ALA A 265 14.92 13.07 -11.66
CA ALA A 265 13.66 12.61 -12.26
C ALA A 265 12.43 13.31 -11.64
N ILE A 266 12.41 13.54 -10.32
CA ILE A 266 11.35 14.31 -9.63
C ILE A 266 11.24 15.75 -10.14
N GLY A 267 12.36 16.38 -10.49
CA GLY A 267 12.40 17.72 -11.07
C GLY A 267 11.99 17.75 -12.54
N ASP A 268 12.49 16.81 -13.33
CA ASP A 268 12.28 16.76 -14.79
C ASP A 268 10.85 16.35 -15.17
N LEU A 269 10.26 15.41 -14.42
CA LEU A 269 8.97 14.83 -14.75
C LEU A 269 7.84 15.61 -14.05
N SER A 270 7.18 16.48 -14.81
CA SER A 270 6.05 17.28 -14.33
C SER A 270 4.87 16.42 -13.86
N ILE A 271 4.70 15.22 -14.44
CA ILE A 271 3.64 14.26 -14.08
C ILE A 271 3.85 13.62 -12.70
N ILE A 272 5.05 13.67 -12.12
CA ILE A 272 5.28 13.16 -10.77
C ILE A 272 4.48 14.01 -9.79
N SER A 273 3.73 13.35 -8.92
CA SER A 273 2.96 13.99 -7.87
C SER A 273 3.83 14.84 -6.93
N ASP A 274 3.29 15.97 -6.49
CA ASP A 274 3.94 16.83 -5.49
C ASP A 274 3.99 16.20 -4.09
N SER A 275 3.20 15.15 -3.82
CA SER A 275 3.21 14.44 -2.54
C SER A 275 4.30 13.37 -2.55
N ILE A 276 5.43 13.67 -1.92
CA ILE A 276 6.59 12.77 -1.86
C ILE A 276 6.67 12.17 -0.47
N HIS A 277 6.56 10.84 -0.39
CA HIS A 277 6.58 10.11 0.87
C HIS A 277 7.98 9.56 1.16
N ILE A 278 8.57 10.04 2.26
CA ILE A 278 9.94 9.75 2.68
C ILE A 278 9.91 9.38 4.17
N PRO A 279 9.70 8.10 4.52
CA PRO A 279 9.62 7.63 5.91
C PRO A 279 10.94 7.77 6.67
N VAL A 280 11.05 8.75 7.57
CA VAL A 280 12.23 8.92 8.43
C VAL A 280 12.21 8.00 9.65
N GLN A 281 11.02 7.69 10.18
CA GLN A 281 10.74 6.92 11.40
C GLN A 281 11.05 7.64 12.72
N SER A 282 12.22 8.28 12.84
CA SER A 282 12.61 9.07 14.01
C SER A 282 13.52 10.23 13.58
N GLY A 283 13.57 11.32 14.35
CA GLY A 283 14.54 12.40 14.14
C GLY A 283 15.76 12.34 15.04
N SER A 284 15.91 11.29 15.87
CA SER A 284 17.11 11.05 16.68
C SER A 284 18.05 10.07 15.99
N ASP A 285 19.31 10.46 15.81
CA ASP A 285 20.34 9.61 15.21
C ASP A 285 20.56 8.33 16.02
N ARG A 286 20.47 8.42 17.34
CA ARG A 286 20.60 7.26 18.24
C ARG A 286 19.46 6.26 18.04
N ILE A 287 18.23 6.74 17.90
CA ILE A 287 17.07 5.88 17.64
C ILE A 287 17.10 5.33 16.21
N LEU A 288 17.52 6.14 15.24
CA LEU A 288 17.74 5.69 13.86
C LEU A 288 18.77 4.55 13.81
N GLU A 289 19.88 4.66 14.54
CA GLU A 289 20.88 3.60 14.66
C GLU A 289 20.29 2.33 15.29
N LEU A 290 19.52 2.44 16.37
CA LEU A 290 18.83 1.30 17.00
C LEU A 290 17.75 0.68 16.09
N MET A 291 17.11 1.49 15.24
CA MET A 291 16.21 1.03 14.19
C MET A 291 16.96 0.38 13.02
N HIS A 292 18.29 0.46 13.01
CA HIS A 292 19.19 0.07 11.92
C HIS A 292 18.89 0.83 10.62
N ARG A 293 18.62 2.13 10.77
CA ARG A 293 18.59 3.11 9.68
C ARG A 293 20.01 3.63 9.46
N ARG A 294 20.42 3.68 8.20
CA ARG A 294 21.79 4.04 7.78
C ARG A 294 21.81 5.47 7.21
N TYR A 295 21.11 6.38 7.88
CA TYR A 295 21.05 7.81 7.59
C TYR A 295 20.90 8.57 8.89
N THR A 296 21.30 9.84 8.88
CA THR A 296 21.21 10.76 10.02
C THR A 296 20.18 11.85 9.78
N HIS A 297 19.83 12.57 10.84
CA HIS A 297 19.02 13.78 10.82
C HIS A 297 19.52 14.76 9.75
N ASP A 298 20.81 15.11 9.76
CA ASP A 298 21.38 16.08 8.83
C ASP A 298 21.31 15.60 7.36
N SER A 299 21.61 14.33 7.12
CA SER A 299 21.50 13.76 5.76
C SER A 299 20.07 13.74 5.24
N TYR A 300 19.09 13.58 6.14
CA TYR A 300 17.68 13.64 5.82
C TYR A 300 17.24 15.07 5.47
N LEU A 301 17.68 16.08 6.23
CA LEU A 301 17.43 17.49 5.93
C LEU A 301 18.05 17.90 4.59
N GLU A 302 19.26 17.42 4.28
CA GLU A 302 19.92 17.60 2.99
C GLU A 302 19.07 17.04 1.85
N LEU A 303 18.61 15.80 1.98
CA LEU A 303 17.72 15.17 1.00
C LEU A 303 16.46 15.99 0.75
N VAL A 304 15.76 16.40 1.81
CA VAL A 304 14.54 17.23 1.70
C VAL A 304 14.84 18.54 0.97
N ARG A 305 15.97 19.19 1.27
CA ARG A 305 16.37 20.43 0.61
C ARG A 305 16.66 20.24 -0.87
N LYS A 306 17.37 19.17 -1.26
CA LYS A 306 17.61 18.84 -2.67
C LYS A 306 16.32 18.62 -3.45
N ILE A 307 15.37 17.86 -2.87
CA ILE A 307 14.05 17.62 -3.49
C ILE A 307 13.29 18.94 -3.67
N ARG A 308 13.25 19.79 -2.64
CA ARG A 308 12.56 21.09 -2.73
C ARG A 308 13.22 22.06 -3.72
N ALA A 309 14.53 21.95 -3.94
CA ALA A 309 15.25 22.77 -4.91
C ALA A 309 14.83 22.44 -6.35
N VAL A 310 14.67 21.16 -6.68
CA VAL A 310 14.21 20.73 -8.01
C VAL A 310 12.68 20.78 -8.16
N ARG A 311 11.95 20.69 -7.04
CA ARG A 311 10.49 20.73 -7.01
C ARG A 311 9.96 21.57 -5.83
N PRO A 312 9.84 22.90 -5.97
CA PRO A 312 9.39 23.78 -4.89
C PRO A 312 7.96 23.50 -4.39
N SER A 313 7.11 22.90 -5.23
CA SER A 313 5.76 22.47 -4.88
C SER A 313 5.72 21.23 -3.98
N ALA A 314 6.84 20.51 -3.84
CA ALA A 314 6.90 19.24 -3.12
C ALA A 314 6.39 19.37 -1.68
N ARG A 315 5.60 18.40 -1.29
CA ARG A 315 5.06 18.19 0.05
C ARG A 315 5.62 16.88 0.57
N ILE A 316 6.42 16.98 1.62
CA ILE A 316 7.10 15.83 2.20
C ILE A 316 6.18 15.24 3.25
N SER A 317 5.84 13.97 3.10
CA SER A 317 5.19 13.16 4.13
C SER A 317 6.15 12.11 4.66
N SER A 318 5.90 11.60 5.86
CA SER A 318 6.73 10.59 6.49
C SER A 318 5.90 9.63 7.35
N ASP A 319 6.53 8.54 7.76
CA ASP A 319 6.09 7.71 8.88
C ASP A 319 6.96 7.98 10.11
N PHE A 320 6.35 7.96 11.29
CA PHE A 320 7.01 8.11 12.58
C PHE A 320 6.65 6.96 13.51
N ILE A 321 7.64 6.46 14.24
CA ILE A 321 7.46 5.47 15.31
C ILE A 321 7.92 6.11 16.61
N VAL A 322 6.98 6.36 17.51
CA VAL A 322 7.27 6.88 18.86
C VAL A 322 7.26 5.76 19.88
N GLY A 323 8.02 5.92 20.96
CA GLY A 323 8.11 4.93 22.01
C GLY A 323 8.83 3.66 21.58
N PHE A 324 9.79 3.79 20.66
CA PHE A 324 10.69 2.69 20.29
C PHE A 324 11.47 2.22 21.54
N PRO A 325 11.81 0.92 21.67
CA PRO A 325 12.54 0.41 22.84
C PRO A 325 13.82 1.21 23.10
N GLY A 326 13.89 1.79 24.29
CA GLY A 326 15.01 2.64 24.71
C GLY A 326 14.91 4.11 24.30
N GLU A 327 13.80 4.60 23.72
CA GLU A 327 13.61 6.02 23.36
C GLU A 327 13.52 6.93 24.59
N ALA A 328 14.53 7.78 24.79
CA ALA A 328 14.55 8.77 25.86
C ALA A 328 13.75 10.02 25.47
N LYS A 329 13.56 10.92 26.44
CA LYS A 329 12.85 12.17 26.20
C LYS A 329 13.57 13.03 25.18
N GLU A 330 14.89 13.10 25.26
CA GLU A 330 15.75 13.90 24.40
C GLU A 330 15.62 13.46 22.94
N ASP A 331 15.54 12.15 22.68
CA ASP A 331 15.35 11.58 21.33
C ASP A 331 14.01 11.99 20.70
N PHE A 332 12.97 11.99 21.53
CA PHE A 332 11.65 12.45 21.10
C PHE A 332 11.68 13.96 20.78
N GLU A 333 12.39 14.77 21.56
CA GLU A 333 12.58 16.19 21.22
C GLU A 333 13.35 16.38 19.92
N GLU A 334 14.32 15.53 19.57
CA GLU A 334 14.99 15.60 18.25
C GLU A 334 14.04 15.28 17.11
N THR A 335 13.14 14.31 17.32
CA THR A 335 12.04 14.02 16.39
C THR A 335 11.15 15.24 16.19
N MET A 336 10.78 15.92 17.28
CA MET A 336 9.99 17.15 17.19
C MET A 336 10.75 18.28 16.49
N ARG A 337 12.07 18.43 16.71
CA ARG A 337 12.90 19.41 15.99
C ARG A 337 12.89 19.15 14.47
N LEU A 338 13.09 17.90 14.07
CA LEU A 338 13.02 17.52 12.65
C LEU A 338 11.65 17.87 12.04
N VAL A 339 10.56 17.67 12.79
CA VAL A 339 9.20 18.02 12.34
C VAL A 339 9.06 19.52 12.11
N GLU A 340 9.63 20.37 12.98
CA GLU A 340 9.62 21.82 12.82
C GLU A 340 10.44 22.30 11.62
N GLU A 341 11.59 21.69 11.40
CA GLU A 341 12.52 22.08 10.33
C GLU A 341 12.00 21.65 8.95
N VAL A 342 11.55 20.40 8.84
CA VAL A 342 11.01 19.88 7.59
C VAL A 342 9.63 20.45 7.30
N LYS A 343 8.80 20.67 8.31
CA LYS A 343 7.37 21.00 8.16
C LYS A 343 6.68 19.95 7.29
N PHE A 344 6.55 18.75 7.83
CA PHE A 344 5.91 17.65 7.13
C PHE A 344 4.44 17.97 6.80
N ASP A 345 3.99 17.48 5.65
CA ASP A 345 2.57 17.41 5.29
C ASP A 345 1.99 16.06 5.76
N GLN A 346 0.81 15.65 5.27
CA GLN A 346 0.06 14.42 5.60
C GLN A 346 0.95 13.20 5.92
N SER A 347 1.30 13.03 7.20
CA SER A 347 2.22 12.01 7.69
C SER A 347 1.52 11.04 8.61
N PHE A 348 2.11 9.86 8.79
CA PHE A 348 1.59 8.84 9.68
C PHE A 348 2.49 8.71 10.90
N SER A 349 1.89 8.49 12.06
CA SER A 349 2.63 8.30 13.30
C SER A 349 1.98 7.20 14.12
N PHE A 350 2.81 6.31 14.67
CA PHE A 350 2.35 5.14 15.41
C PHE A 350 3.19 4.97 16.67
N ILE A 351 2.57 4.42 17.72
CA ILE A 351 3.32 3.85 18.83
C ILE A 351 4.00 2.58 18.32
N TYR A 352 5.27 2.38 18.70
CA TYR A 352 5.98 1.13 18.44
C TYR A 352 5.14 -0.09 18.83
N SER A 353 4.92 -0.97 17.86
CA SER A 353 4.23 -2.24 18.07
C SER A 353 5.25 -3.36 18.04
N LYS A 354 5.40 -4.07 19.16
CA LYS A 354 6.24 -5.26 19.23
C LYS A 354 5.77 -6.32 18.23
N ARG A 355 6.70 -6.84 17.44
CA ARG A 355 6.45 -7.90 16.44
C ARG A 355 7.31 -9.12 16.74
N PRO A 356 6.72 -10.26 17.12
CA PRO A 356 7.48 -11.48 17.40
C PRO A 356 8.44 -11.82 16.25
N GLY A 357 9.69 -12.13 16.60
CA GLY A 357 10.74 -12.48 15.63
C GLY A 357 11.52 -11.29 15.06
N THR A 358 11.15 -10.05 15.36
CA THR A 358 11.94 -8.87 14.97
C THR A 358 13.01 -8.54 16.03
N PRO A 359 14.21 -8.06 15.66
CA PRO A 359 15.26 -7.72 16.64
C PRO A 359 14.81 -6.72 17.72
N ALA A 360 14.00 -5.72 17.37
CA ALA A 360 13.47 -4.75 18.32
C ALA A 360 12.54 -5.37 19.36
N SER A 361 11.92 -6.52 19.05
CA SER A 361 10.99 -7.18 19.96
C SER A 361 11.68 -7.70 21.23
N ASP A 362 12.97 -7.99 21.16
CA ASP A 362 13.78 -8.48 22.28
C ASP A 362 14.56 -7.36 22.99
N MET A 363 14.47 -6.13 22.50
CA MET A 363 15.12 -4.98 23.13
C MET A 363 14.45 -4.61 24.45
N PRO A 364 15.22 -4.23 25.49
CA PRO A 364 14.65 -3.67 26.71
C PRO A 364 13.86 -2.40 26.41
N ASP A 365 12.60 -2.37 26.84
CA ASP A 365 11.70 -1.24 26.64
C ASP A 365 11.46 -0.53 27.97
N SER A 366 12.09 0.62 28.13
CA SER A 366 11.97 1.47 29.33
C SER A 366 10.85 2.51 29.22
N VAL A 367 10.16 2.60 28.08
CA VAL A 367 9.17 3.66 27.84
C VAL A 367 7.79 3.16 28.25
N THR A 368 7.16 3.84 29.19
CA THR A 368 5.82 3.46 29.68
C THR A 368 4.76 3.72 28.61
N MET A 369 3.67 2.95 28.61
CA MET A 369 2.57 3.16 27.65
C MET A 369 1.98 4.58 27.73
N GLU A 370 1.95 5.17 28.92
CA GLU A 370 1.52 6.55 29.13
C GLU A 370 2.43 7.55 28.40
N GLU A 371 3.76 7.43 28.55
CA GLU A 371 4.70 8.28 27.81
C GLU A 371 4.56 8.09 26.29
N LYS A 372 4.38 6.86 25.81
CA LYS A 372 4.17 6.58 24.38
C LYS A 372 2.93 7.29 23.84
N GLN A 373 1.83 7.27 24.61
CA GLN A 373 0.59 7.96 24.26
C GLN A 373 0.76 9.48 24.27
N GLN A 374 1.42 10.04 25.29
CA GLN A 374 1.71 11.48 25.37
C GLN A 374 2.57 11.96 24.19
N ARG A 375 3.63 11.21 23.85
CA ARG A 375 4.49 11.49 22.69
C ARG A 375 3.72 11.42 21.39
N LEU A 376 2.92 10.36 21.18
CA LEU A 376 2.09 10.22 19.99
C LEU A 376 1.13 11.40 19.84
N TYR A 377 0.41 11.75 20.89
CA TYR A 377 -0.55 12.86 20.86
C TYR A 377 0.13 14.19 20.52
N ARG A 378 1.26 14.50 21.16
CA ARG A 378 2.02 15.73 20.89
C ARG A 378 2.52 15.79 19.44
N LEU A 379 3.04 14.68 18.92
CA LEU A 379 3.51 14.59 17.54
C LEU A 379 2.34 14.74 16.54
N GLN A 380 1.24 14.02 16.76
CA GLN A 380 0.05 14.07 15.90
C GLN A 380 -0.53 15.47 15.80
N ASN A 381 -0.74 16.14 16.94
CA ASN A 381 -1.23 17.52 16.95
C ASN A 381 -0.36 18.43 16.08
N ARG A 382 0.96 18.32 16.21
CA ARG A 382 1.87 19.18 15.45
C ARG A 382 1.85 18.88 13.95
N LEU A 383 1.85 17.60 13.57
CA LEU A 383 1.72 17.19 12.17
C LEU A 383 0.39 17.64 11.56
N GLU A 384 -0.70 17.58 12.33
CA GLU A 384 -2.02 18.06 11.91
C GLU A 384 -2.05 19.58 11.70
N GLU A 385 -1.46 20.36 12.60
CA GLU A 385 -1.31 21.81 12.45
C GLU A 385 -0.56 22.18 11.17
N LEU A 386 0.57 21.51 10.90
CA LEU A 386 1.38 21.74 9.70
C LEU A 386 0.62 21.35 8.42
N ALA A 387 -0.04 20.19 8.41
CA ALA A 387 -0.86 19.73 7.29
C ALA A 387 -2.08 20.65 7.04
N ALA A 388 -2.67 21.20 8.10
CA ALA A 388 -3.73 22.20 8.02
C ALA A 388 -3.22 23.52 7.43
N ALA A 389 -2.03 23.98 7.83
CA ALA A 389 -1.41 25.17 7.25
C ALA A 389 -1.15 25.01 5.75
N TYR A 390 -0.67 23.84 5.30
CA TYR A 390 -0.55 23.55 3.87
C TYR A 390 -1.90 23.54 3.16
N SER A 391 -2.92 22.90 3.76
CA SER A 391 -4.27 22.88 3.21
C SER A 391 -4.82 24.29 3.03
N GLN A 392 -4.60 25.15 4.02
CA GLN A 392 -5.01 26.55 4.00
C GLN A 392 -4.29 27.34 2.89
N GLY A 393 -3.01 27.04 2.65
CA GLY A 393 -2.23 27.65 1.57
C GLY A 393 -2.73 27.37 0.16
N TYR A 394 -3.59 26.35 -0.02
CA TYR A 394 -4.24 26.09 -1.31
C TYR A 394 -5.47 26.95 -1.57
N LEU A 395 -6.02 27.64 -0.56
CA LEU A 395 -7.19 28.49 -0.74
C LEU A 395 -6.91 29.57 -1.79
N GLY A 396 -7.81 29.72 -2.77
CA GLY A 396 -7.65 30.66 -3.86
C GLY A 396 -6.62 30.25 -4.92
N THR A 397 -6.02 29.07 -4.83
CA THR A 397 -5.17 28.53 -5.90
C THR A 397 -5.99 27.65 -6.86
N THR A 398 -5.50 27.43 -8.07
CA THR A 398 -6.06 26.44 -9.00
C THR A 398 -5.25 25.16 -8.89
N GLN A 399 -5.93 24.04 -8.71
CA GLN A 399 -5.31 22.72 -8.60
C GLN A 399 -5.78 21.85 -9.76
N ARG A 400 -4.83 21.22 -10.47
CA ARG A 400 -5.15 20.18 -11.45
C ARG A 400 -5.43 18.87 -10.72
N VAL A 401 -6.64 18.34 -10.88
CA VAL A 401 -7.16 17.20 -10.12
C VAL A 401 -7.64 16.10 -11.05
N LEU A 402 -7.48 14.85 -10.61
CA LEU A 402 -8.02 13.68 -11.29
C LEU A 402 -9.38 13.35 -10.67
N VAL A 403 -10.45 13.37 -11.46
CA VAL A 403 -11.80 13.05 -10.98
C VAL A 403 -11.94 11.54 -10.82
N GLU A 404 -12.16 11.07 -9.59
CA GLU A 404 -12.21 9.65 -9.23
C GLU A 404 -13.62 9.07 -9.26
N GLY A 405 -14.63 9.89 -8.99
CA GLY A 405 -16.01 9.42 -8.87
C GLY A 405 -16.93 10.45 -8.19
N ILE A 406 -18.06 9.97 -7.70
CA ILE A 406 -19.05 10.81 -7.00
C ILE A 406 -18.64 10.97 -5.52
N SER A 407 -18.92 12.14 -4.95
CA SER A 407 -18.75 12.38 -3.51
C SER A 407 -19.71 11.52 -2.69
N ARG A 408 -19.21 10.89 -1.63
CA ARG A 408 -20.04 10.06 -0.74
C ARG A 408 -21.12 10.85 0.01
N LYS A 409 -20.94 12.16 0.17
CA LYS A 409 -21.83 13.02 0.97
C LYS A 409 -22.89 13.72 0.13
N ASP A 410 -22.63 13.89 -1.16
CA ASP A 410 -23.50 14.66 -2.07
C ASP A 410 -23.32 14.11 -3.50
N GLU A 411 -24.38 13.57 -4.08
CA GLU A 411 -24.35 12.98 -5.42
C GLU A 411 -24.18 14.00 -6.55
N THR A 412 -24.37 15.29 -6.24
CA THR A 412 -24.15 16.41 -7.18
C THR A 412 -22.71 16.91 -7.19
N GLU A 413 -21.90 16.45 -6.24
CA GLU A 413 -20.47 16.77 -6.16
C GLU A 413 -19.62 15.58 -6.65
N LEU A 414 -18.54 15.90 -7.35
CA LEU A 414 -17.54 14.94 -7.77
C LEU A 414 -16.39 14.94 -6.76
N LYS A 415 -15.88 13.74 -6.48
CA LYS A 415 -14.66 13.52 -5.70
C LYS A 415 -13.49 13.39 -6.67
N SER A 416 -12.44 14.15 -6.39
CA SER A 416 -11.19 14.12 -7.15
C SER A 416 -9.97 14.13 -6.22
N ARG A 417 -8.79 13.94 -6.80
CA ARG A 417 -7.52 14.01 -6.07
C ARG A 417 -6.56 14.96 -6.75
N ALA A 418 -5.98 15.87 -5.97
CA ALA A 418 -4.94 16.80 -6.43
C ALA A 418 -3.56 16.14 -6.44
N SER A 419 -2.60 16.78 -7.13
CA SER A 419 -1.19 16.38 -7.13
C SER A 419 -0.63 16.22 -5.70
N CYS A 420 -0.98 17.12 -4.78
CA CYS A 420 -0.58 17.06 -3.36
C CYS A 420 -1.33 16.01 -2.50
N ASN A 421 -1.98 15.03 -3.13
CA ASN A 421 -2.72 13.92 -2.51
C ASN A 421 -3.99 14.30 -1.71
N ARG A 422 -4.33 15.59 -1.64
CA ARG A 422 -5.58 16.05 -1.02
C ARG A 422 -6.79 15.68 -1.88
N ILE A 423 -7.87 15.32 -1.20
CA ILE A 423 -9.19 15.15 -1.81
C ILE A 423 -9.74 16.55 -2.12
N VAL A 424 -10.19 16.74 -3.36
CA VAL A 424 -10.88 17.95 -3.80
C VAL A 424 -12.29 17.58 -4.24
N VAL A 425 -13.27 18.30 -3.73
CA VAL A 425 -14.69 18.09 -4.04
C VAL A 425 -15.27 19.35 -4.66
N PHE A 426 -15.98 19.18 -5.78
CA PHE A 426 -16.56 20.29 -6.55
C PHE A 426 -17.82 19.81 -7.28
N LYS A 427 -18.71 20.74 -7.66
CA LYS A 427 -19.89 20.40 -8.47
C LYS A 427 -19.50 20.18 -9.93
N GLY A 428 -20.01 19.13 -10.56
CA GLY A 428 -19.71 18.84 -11.95
C GLY A 428 -20.50 17.66 -12.51
N ASP A 429 -20.44 17.48 -13.82
CA ASP A 429 -21.11 16.39 -14.52
C ASP A 429 -20.34 15.05 -14.39
N LYS A 430 -21.06 13.94 -14.28
CA LYS A 430 -20.46 12.60 -14.12
C LYS A 430 -19.57 12.18 -15.30
N SER A 431 -19.72 12.79 -16.48
CA SER A 431 -18.84 12.58 -17.63
C SER A 431 -17.38 12.98 -17.37
N LEU A 432 -17.12 13.81 -16.36
CA LEU A 432 -15.76 14.20 -15.97
C LEU A 432 -14.98 13.09 -15.24
N ILE A 433 -15.65 12.03 -14.76
CA ILE A 433 -14.98 10.92 -14.07
C ILE A 433 -13.95 10.28 -15.01
N GLY A 434 -12.71 10.15 -14.54
CA GLY A 434 -11.59 9.67 -15.36
C GLY A 434 -10.75 10.79 -16.00
N GLN A 435 -11.18 12.05 -15.92
CA GLN A 435 -10.50 13.17 -16.55
C GLN A 435 -9.67 13.99 -15.56
N MET A 436 -8.62 14.63 -16.07
CA MET A 436 -7.88 15.68 -15.39
C MET A 436 -8.54 17.03 -15.65
N VAL A 437 -8.89 17.75 -14.59
CA VAL A 437 -9.56 19.05 -14.67
C VAL A 437 -8.92 20.06 -13.73
N ASP A 438 -9.04 21.34 -14.05
CA ASP A 438 -8.55 22.43 -13.21
C ASP A 438 -9.68 22.94 -12.30
N VAL A 439 -9.42 22.96 -10.99
CA VAL A 439 -10.39 23.36 -9.97
C VAL A 439 -9.82 24.50 -9.14
N LYS A 440 -10.55 25.61 -9.07
CA LYS A 440 -10.24 26.73 -8.19
C LYS A 440 -10.67 26.38 -6.77
N ILE A 441 -9.73 26.34 -5.83
CA ILE A 441 -10.04 26.02 -4.44
C ILE A 441 -10.71 27.23 -3.77
N THR A 442 -11.94 27.05 -3.30
CA THR A 442 -12.78 28.07 -2.66
C THR A 442 -13.04 27.81 -1.19
N GLY A 443 -12.74 26.61 -0.70
CA GLY A 443 -12.87 26.27 0.71
C GLY A 443 -11.87 25.22 1.16
N VAL A 444 -11.52 25.26 2.44
CA VAL A 444 -10.63 24.30 3.10
C VAL A 444 -11.36 23.71 4.29
N MET A 445 -11.56 22.39 4.27
CA MET A 445 -12.13 21.61 5.36
C MET A 445 -11.02 20.74 5.97
N SER A 446 -11.26 20.11 7.13
CA SER A 446 -10.25 19.35 7.89
C SER A 446 -9.47 18.32 7.05
N HIS A 447 -10.12 17.63 6.12
CA HIS A 447 -9.49 16.59 5.28
C HIS A 447 -9.83 16.70 3.79
N THR A 448 -10.39 17.83 3.37
CA THR A 448 -10.94 17.98 2.01
C THR A 448 -10.88 19.44 1.59
N LEU A 449 -10.51 19.68 0.34
CA LEU A 449 -10.64 20.99 -0.28
C LEU A 449 -11.97 21.05 -1.04
N LYS A 450 -12.65 22.19 -0.99
CA LYS A 450 -13.78 22.50 -1.86
C LYS A 450 -13.33 23.46 -2.95
N GLY A 451 -13.90 23.30 -4.13
CA GLY A 451 -13.61 24.19 -5.23
C GLY A 451 -14.70 24.24 -6.27
N ASP A 452 -14.44 25.04 -7.30
CA ASP A 452 -15.30 25.21 -8.46
C ASP A 452 -14.48 24.87 -9.72
N LEU A 453 -15.11 24.14 -10.64
CA LEU A 453 -14.53 23.83 -11.95
C LEU A 453 -14.23 25.13 -12.70
N GLN A 454 -13.06 25.22 -13.33
CA GLN A 454 -12.65 26.37 -14.14
C GLN A 454 -13.06 26.25 -15.61
#